data_AF-A0A1I4YP22-F1
#
_entry.id   AF-A0A1I4YP22-F1
#
_cell.length_a   1.000
_cell.length_b   1.000
_cell.length_c   1.000
_cell.angle_alpha   90.00
_cell.angle_beta   90.00
_cell.angle_gamma   90.00
#
_symmetry.space_group_name_H-M   'P 1'
#
loop_
_entity.id
_entity.type
_entity.pdbx_description
1 polymer ?
#
loop_
_entity_poly.entity_id
_entity_poly.type
_entity_poly.pdbx_seq_one_letter_code
_entity_poly.pdbx_strand_id
1 'polypeptide(L)'
;MEPLRLTVWQMIAAALLKRHFGLNLNDTVLCETGTVAELLTSGVRPSEAINELVDKYDLTRLNSQAIPRSTPYLDIHDELTVIFDSGLAEMLFRQAKP
;
A
#
# COMPACT_ATOMS: atom_id res chain seq x y z
N MET A 1 19.59 9.43 -2.74
CA MET A 1 18.13 9.66 -2.91
C MET A 1 17.32 8.46 -2.39
N GLU A 2 17.61 7.95 -1.19
CA GLU A 2 16.86 6.85 -0.56
C GLU A 2 15.51 7.23 0.10
N PRO A 3 15.28 8.46 0.65
CA PRO A 3 14.06 8.70 1.41
C PRO A 3 12.80 8.76 0.54
N LEU A 4 12.92 9.13 -0.74
CA LEU A 4 11.78 9.26 -1.65
C LEU A 4 11.08 7.93 -1.93
N ARG A 5 11.84 6.84 -2.13
CA ARG A 5 11.26 5.50 -2.39
C ARG A 5 10.48 5.01 -1.19
N LEU A 6 11.01 5.27 0.00
CA LEU A 6 10.37 4.93 1.27
C LEU A 6 9.08 5.73 1.47
N THR A 7 9.12 7.05 1.25
CA THR A 7 7.92 7.89 1.34
C THR A 7 6.83 7.46 0.36
N VAL A 8 7.18 7.16 -0.89
CA VAL A 8 6.22 6.69 -1.90
C VAL A 8 5.62 5.35 -1.49
N TRP A 9 6.45 4.40 -1.05
CA TRP A 9 5.97 3.09 -0.58
C TRP A 9 4.99 3.24 0.59
N GLN A 10 5.33 4.08 1.57
CA GLN A 10 4.47 4.37 2.72
C GLN A 10 3.15 5.04 2.31
N MET A 11 3.19 5.99 1.36
CA MET A 11 1.98 6.63 0.86
C MET A 11 1.04 5.62 0.18
N ILE A 12 1.59 4.70 -0.63
CA ILE A 12 0.79 3.65 -1.28
C ILE A 12 0.18 2.71 -0.23
N ALA A 13 0.99 2.25 0.73
CA ALA A 13 0.52 1.38 1.81
C ALA A 13 -0.59 2.06 2.65
N ALA A 14 -0.41 3.34 3.00
CA ALA A 14 -1.38 4.12 3.76
C ALA A 14 -2.72 4.24 3.04
N ALA A 15 -2.69 4.53 1.74
CA ALA A 15 -3.89 4.67 0.94
C ALA A 15 -4.59 3.33 0.71
N LEU A 16 -3.85 2.22 0.54
CA LEU A 16 -4.41 0.87 0.49
C LEU A 16 -5.11 0.50 1.80
N LEU A 17 -4.45 0.68 2.94
CA LEU A 17 -5.02 0.41 4.27
C LEU A 17 -6.30 1.22 4.50
N LYS A 18 -6.25 2.52 4.22
CA LYS A 18 -7.39 3.40 4.43
C LYS A 18 -8.58 3.05 3.53
N ARG A 19 -8.32 2.66 2.28
CA ARG A 19 -9.36 2.37 1.29
C ARG A 19 -9.94 0.97 1.39
N HIS A 20 -9.15 -0.02 1.77
CA HIS A 20 -9.59 -1.42 1.83
C HIS A 20 -9.97 -1.88 3.24
N PHE A 21 -9.34 -1.32 4.26
CA PHE A 21 -9.50 -1.76 5.65
C PHE A 21 -9.92 -0.63 6.59
N GLY A 22 -10.01 0.62 6.12
CA GLY A 22 -10.30 1.77 6.97
C GLY A 22 -9.22 2.07 8.01
N LEU A 23 -8.02 1.47 7.86
CA LEU A 23 -6.90 1.61 8.79
C LEU A 23 -5.96 2.74 8.35
N ASN A 24 -5.32 3.40 9.31
CA ASN A 24 -4.22 4.30 8.99
C ASN A 24 -2.89 3.55 9.04
N LEU A 25 -1.91 4.05 8.28
CA LEU A 25 -0.55 3.52 8.32
C LEU A 25 0.02 3.51 9.75
N ASN A 26 -0.27 4.55 10.54
CA ASN A 26 0.17 4.69 11.93
C ASN A 26 -0.34 3.58 12.87
N ASP A 27 -1.44 2.92 12.53
CA ASP A 27 -1.98 1.79 13.29
C ASP A 27 -1.26 0.47 12.93
N THR A 28 -0.30 0.51 12.01
CA THR A 28 0.39 -0.67 11.48
C THR A 28 1.91 -0.56 11.62
N VAL A 29 2.57 -1.72 11.62
CA VAL A 29 4.05 -1.83 11.59
C VAL A 29 4.69 -1.22 10.35
N LEU A 30 3.89 -0.89 9.33
CA LEU A 30 4.32 -0.25 8.08
C LEU A 30 4.57 1.26 8.23
N CYS A 31 4.18 1.86 9.36
CA CYS A 31 4.58 3.22 9.70
C CYS A 31 6.08 3.32 10.01
N GLU A 32 6.69 2.23 10.48
CA GLU A 32 8.10 2.23 10.83
C GLU A 32 8.99 2.23 9.58
N THR A 33 9.83 3.25 9.49
CA THR A 33 10.82 3.39 8.41
C THR A 33 11.75 2.17 8.33
N GLY A 34 12.09 1.54 9.46
CA GLY A 34 12.89 0.31 9.50
C GLY A 34 12.22 -0.84 8.76
N THR A 35 10.97 -1.14 9.11
CA THR A 35 10.15 -2.17 8.47
C THR A 35 10.03 -1.91 6.96
N VAL A 36 9.75 -0.68 6.55
CA VAL A 36 9.60 -0.35 5.12
C VAL A 36 10.93 -0.46 4.38
N ALA A 37 12.04 -0.08 5.00
CA ALA A 37 13.36 -0.23 4.40
C ALA A 37 13.69 -1.72 4.18
N GLU A 38 13.42 -2.58 5.15
CA GLU A 38 13.61 -4.04 5.01
C GLU A 38 12.72 -4.62 3.91
N LEU A 39 11.45 -4.24 3.85
CA LEU A 39 10.53 -4.67 2.80
C LEU A 39 11.01 -4.23 1.41
N LEU A 40 11.49 -2.98 1.28
CA LEU A 40 12.10 -2.48 0.06
C LEU A 40 13.38 -3.25 -0.32
N THR A 41 14.24 -3.56 0.65
CA THR A 41 15.45 -4.37 0.44
C THR A 41 15.11 -5.80 0.02
N SER A 42 14.03 -6.36 0.57
CA SER A 42 13.51 -7.67 0.19
C SER A 42 12.70 -7.65 -1.13
N GLY A 43 12.46 -6.47 -1.72
CA GLY A 43 11.68 -6.33 -2.95
C GLY A 43 10.16 -6.54 -2.77
N VAL A 44 9.66 -6.47 -1.54
CA VAL A 44 8.25 -6.68 -1.20
C VAL A 44 7.43 -5.44 -1.54
N ARG A 45 6.29 -5.66 -2.18
CA ARG A 45 5.36 -4.59 -2.56
C ARG A 45 4.46 -4.19 -1.40
N PRO A 46 3.93 -2.95 -1.39
CA PRO A 46 2.96 -2.50 -0.39
C PRO A 46 1.76 -3.44 -0.24
N SER A 47 1.19 -3.90 -1.37
CA SER A 47 0.08 -4.86 -1.38
C SER A 47 0.43 -6.18 -0.70
N GLU A 48 1.62 -6.71 -0.96
CA GLU A 48 2.08 -7.99 -0.39
C GLU A 48 2.36 -7.89 1.12
N ALA A 49 2.97 -6.80 1.56
CA ALA A 49 3.16 -6.53 2.99
C ALA A 49 1.82 -6.39 3.73
N ILE A 50 0.83 -5.76 3.11
CA ILE A 50 -0.52 -5.68 3.68
C ILE A 50 -1.21 -7.06 3.63
N ASN A 51 -0.97 -7.89 2.61
CA ASN A 51 -1.48 -9.26 2.57
C ASN A 51 -0.93 -10.11 3.71
N GLU A 52 0.33 -9.92 4.11
CA GLU A 52 0.86 -10.55 5.33
C GLU A 52 0.17 -10.04 6.60
N LEU A 53 -0.18 -8.74 6.66
CA LEU A 53 -0.99 -8.22 7.78
C LEU A 53 -2.40 -8.80 7.78
N VAL A 54 -2.98 -8.99 6.60
CA VAL A 54 -4.29 -9.64 6.43
C VAL A 54 -4.24 -11.05 6.98
N ASP A 55 -3.19 -11.81 6.66
CA ASP A 55 -3.01 -13.18 7.16
C ASP A 55 -2.75 -13.20 8.68
N LYS A 56 -1.88 -12.30 9.16
CA LYS A 56 -1.47 -12.25 10.57
C LYS A 56 -2.57 -11.76 11.52
N TYR A 57 -3.43 -10.86 11.06
CA TYR A 57 -4.45 -10.19 11.89
C TYR A 57 -5.88 -10.51 11.42
N ASP A 58 -6.07 -11.44 10.49
CA ASP A 58 -7.38 -11.78 9.87
C ASP A 58 -8.14 -10.53 9.39
N LEU A 59 -7.43 -9.59 8.75
CA LEU A 59 -8.03 -8.31 8.35
C LEU A 59 -9.11 -8.53 7.29
N THR A 60 -10.30 -8.02 7.57
CA THR A 60 -11.44 -8.11 6.66
C THR A 60 -11.54 -6.84 5.81
N ARG A 61 -11.68 -7.00 4.50
CA ARG A 61 -11.88 -5.87 3.58
C ARG A 61 -13.22 -5.19 3.88
N LEU A 62 -13.15 -3.92 4.28
CA LEU A 62 -14.28 -3.02 4.46
C LEU A 62 -14.70 -2.33 3.15
N ASN A 63 -14.05 -2.66 2.02
CA ASN A 63 -14.38 -2.04 0.74
C ASN A 63 -15.81 -2.42 0.34
N SER A 64 -16.73 -1.45 0.48
CA SER A 64 -18.12 -1.53 0.03
C SER A 64 -18.21 -1.40 -1.48
N GLN A 65 -17.59 -2.33 -2.22
CA GLN A 65 -17.88 -2.50 -3.63
C GLN A 65 -19.21 -3.24 -3.78
N ALA A 66 -20.00 -2.84 -4.78
CA ALA A 66 -21.28 -3.48 -5.12
C ALA A 66 -21.13 -4.99 -5.40
N ILE A 67 -19.90 -5.43 -5.70
CA ILE A 67 -19.52 -6.83 -5.78
C ILE A 67 -18.41 -7.06 -4.74
N PRO A 68 -18.68 -7.76 -3.63
CA PRO A 68 -17.62 -8.15 -2.72
C PRO A 68 -16.67 -9.09 -3.48
N ARG A 69 -15.38 -8.73 -3.53
CA ARG A 69 -14.37 -9.67 -4.01
C ARG A 69 -14.30 -10.82 -3.01
N SER A 70 -14.26 -12.04 -3.51
CA SER A 70 -14.28 -13.26 -2.68
C SER A 70 -13.00 -13.47 -1.86
N THR A 71 -11.97 -12.63 -2.03
CA THR A 71 -10.68 -12.74 -1.35
C THR A 71 -10.32 -11.44 -0.60
N PRO A 72 -9.81 -11.56 0.64
CA PRO A 72 -9.36 -10.40 1.43
C PRO A 72 -8.02 -9.84 0.94
N TYR A 73 -7.30 -10.57 0.09
CA TYR A 73 -6.00 -10.18 -0.46
C TYR A 73 -6.10 -9.01 -1.45
N LEU A 74 -5.16 -8.07 -1.30
CA LEU A 74 -4.88 -7.00 -2.26
C LEU A 74 -4.18 -7.56 -3.49
N ASP A 75 -4.60 -7.09 -4.66
CA ASP A 75 -3.95 -7.40 -5.93
C ASP A 75 -3.27 -6.15 -6.51
N ILE A 76 -2.43 -6.33 -7.53
CA ILE A 76 -1.81 -5.25 -8.30
C ILE A 76 -2.85 -4.21 -8.74
N HIS A 77 -4.07 -4.64 -9.07
CA HIS A 77 -5.16 -3.72 -9.43
C HIS A 77 -5.50 -2.72 -8.32
N ASP A 78 -5.45 -3.13 -7.05
CA ASP A 78 -5.73 -2.26 -5.90
C ASP A 78 -4.61 -1.24 -5.71
N GLU A 79 -3.37 -1.68 -5.87
CA GLU A 79 -2.17 -0.84 -5.79
C GLU A 79 -2.17 0.21 -6.91
N LEU A 80 -2.45 -0.20 -8.16
CA LEU A 80 -2.61 0.71 -9.29
C LEU A 80 -3.75 1.69 -9.05
N THR A 81 -4.91 1.21 -8.59
CA THR A 81 -6.06 2.08 -8.32
C THR A 81 -5.69 3.17 -7.33
N VAL A 82 -5.01 2.83 -6.24
CA VAL A 82 -4.52 3.81 -5.26
C VAL A 82 -3.53 4.79 -5.90
N ILE A 83 -2.58 4.32 -6.70
CA ILE A 83 -1.58 5.18 -7.35
C ILE A 83 -2.25 6.21 -8.27
N PHE A 84 -3.27 5.80 -9.04
CA PHE A 84 -4.02 6.69 -9.92
C PHE A 84 -4.95 7.64 -9.17
N ASP A 85 -5.71 7.14 -8.19
CA ASP A 85 -6.69 7.92 -7.41
C ASP A 85 -6.02 8.97 -6.51
N SER A 86 -4.83 8.65 -6.00
CA SER A 86 -4.07 9.54 -5.11
C SER A 86 -3.27 10.62 -5.85
N GLY A 87 -3.27 10.63 -7.20
CA GLY A 87 -2.37 11.49 -7.99
C GLY A 87 -0.87 11.15 -7.82
N LEU A 88 -0.54 10.02 -7.18
CA LEU A 88 0.84 9.52 -7.05
C LEU A 88 1.40 9.13 -8.42
N ALA A 89 0.55 8.72 -9.36
CA ALA A 89 0.91 8.55 -10.76
C ALA A 89 1.58 9.82 -11.30
N GLU A 90 1.01 11.00 -11.07
CA GLU A 90 1.57 12.29 -11.50
C GLU A 90 2.92 12.57 -10.84
N MET A 91 3.09 12.22 -9.57
CA MET A 91 4.39 12.35 -8.87
C MET A 91 5.45 11.40 -9.43
N LEU A 92 5.10 10.14 -9.72
CA LEU A 92 6.00 9.16 -10.32
C LEU A 92 6.37 9.57 -11.76
N PHE A 93 5.40 10.03 -12.56
CA PHE A 93 5.63 10.51 -13.92
C PHE A 93 6.44 11.81 -13.96
N ARG A 94 6.24 12.74 -13.03
CA ARG A 94 7.01 13.99 -12.94
C ARG A 94 8.47 13.75 -12.52
N GLN A 95 8.76 12.63 -11.85
CA GLN A 95 10.13 12.19 -11.52
C GLN A 95 10.81 11.42 -12.66
N ALA A 96 10.08 10.99 -13.69
CA ALA A 96 10.61 10.30 -14.87
C ALA A 96 10.99 11.28 -16.01
N LYS A 97 11.29 12.54 -15.69
CA LYS A 97 11.79 13.52 -16.66
C LYS A 97 13.31 13.69 -16.45
N PRO A 98 14.14 13.43 -17.49
CA PRO A 98 15.59 13.61 -17.42
C PRO A 98 15.99 15.08 -17.26
#